data_AF-A0A661PU72-F1
#
_entry.id   AF-A0A661PU72-F1
#
_cell.length_a   1.000
_cell.length_b   1.000
_cell.length_c   1.000
_cell.angle_alpha   90.00
_cell.angle_beta   90.00
_cell.angle_gamma   90.00
#
_symmetry.space_group_name_H-M   'P 1'
#
loop_
_entity.id
_entity.type
_entity.pdbx_description
1 polymer ?
#
loop_
_entity_poly.entity_id
_entity_poly.type
_entity_poly.pdbx_seq_one_letter_code
_entity_poly.pdbx_strand_id
1 'polypeptide(L)'
;MKKHTTFGVMALVLMLLLILSAPMSWAKEKSKEICLECISVSQCLECHDEISNSVFAGSAHGTNACTSCHRDIYDLEKHADCEVPMQPVNCGFCHKEVAKQYAQSVHADNDVGCTDCHANIHEMKSFGGDKTKVIQMCSGCHDNEDYLQSVHGKGLMAGNPDSPSCSDCHGLHNIKEMHVDDIHSATA
;
A
#
# COMPACT_ATOMS: atom_id res chain seq x y z
N MET A 1 7.52 -58.05 -72.71
CA MET A 1 6.75 -58.46 -71.51
C MET A 1 7.53 -58.09 -70.25
N LYS A 2 7.35 -56.86 -69.74
CA LYS A 2 8.03 -56.38 -68.51
C LYS A 2 6.96 -56.24 -67.42
N LYS A 3 7.12 -56.98 -66.34
CA LYS A 3 6.23 -56.97 -65.17
C LYS A 3 6.49 -55.69 -64.38
N HIS A 4 5.52 -54.79 -64.33
CA HIS A 4 5.60 -53.56 -63.53
C HIS A 4 5.34 -53.89 -62.06
N THR A 5 6.33 -53.60 -61.22
CA THR A 5 6.30 -53.72 -59.77
C THR A 5 5.43 -52.61 -59.16
N THR A 6 4.14 -52.88 -58.97
CA THR A 6 3.16 -51.97 -58.37
C THR A 6 3.21 -51.93 -56.83
N PHE A 7 4.10 -52.70 -56.20
CA PHE A 7 4.12 -52.87 -54.73
C PHE A 7 4.82 -51.73 -53.95
N GLY A 8 5.69 -50.95 -54.60
CA GLY A 8 6.45 -49.89 -53.93
C GLY A 8 5.70 -48.55 -53.75
N VAL A 9 4.68 -48.29 -54.57
CA VAL A 9 3.99 -46.99 -54.58
C VAL A 9 2.90 -46.90 -53.50
N MET A 10 2.29 -48.02 -53.10
CA MET A 10 1.28 -48.03 -52.04
C MET A 10 1.85 -47.79 -50.63
N ALA A 11 3.09 -48.23 -50.36
CA ALA A 11 3.71 -48.02 -49.05
C ALA A 11 4.11 -46.55 -48.80
N LEU A 12 4.52 -45.83 -49.86
CA LEU A 12 4.90 -44.42 -49.75
C LEU A 12 3.70 -43.48 -49.58
N VAL A 13 2.54 -43.82 -50.17
CA VAL A 13 1.30 -43.03 -50.07
C VAL A 13 0.67 -43.15 -48.66
N LEU A 14 0.75 -44.33 -48.04
CA LEU A 14 0.27 -44.55 -46.67
C LEU A 14 1.14 -43.84 -45.61
N MET A 15 2.43 -43.68 -45.84
CA MET A 15 3.32 -42.95 -44.93
C MET A 15 3.18 -41.42 -45.03
N LEU A 16 2.78 -40.89 -46.21
CA LEU A 16 2.51 -39.45 -46.39
C LEU A 16 1.15 -39.02 -45.81
N LEU A 17 0.16 -39.92 -45.77
CA LEU A 17 -1.17 -39.66 -45.22
C LEU A 17 -1.20 -39.58 -43.68
N LEU A 18 -0.20 -40.14 -42.99
CA LEU A 18 -0.09 -40.08 -41.53
C LEU A 18 0.51 -38.76 -41.00
N ILE A 19 1.14 -37.95 -41.87
CA ILE A 19 1.76 -36.68 -41.47
C ILE A 19 0.75 -35.51 -41.60
N LEU A 20 -0.29 -35.64 -42.44
CA LEU A 20 -1.33 -34.62 -42.61
C LEU A 20 -2.46 -34.65 -41.55
N SER A 21 -2.50 -35.67 -40.70
CA SER A 21 -3.51 -35.78 -39.63
C SER A 21 -3.00 -35.34 -38.26
N ALA A 22 -1.77 -34.84 -38.14
CA ALA A 22 -1.32 -34.21 -36.92
C ALA A 22 -2.11 -32.90 -36.75
N PRO A 23 -2.96 -32.75 -35.71
CA PRO A 23 -3.55 -31.46 -35.43
C PRO A 23 -2.39 -30.51 -35.20
N MET A 24 -2.25 -29.52 -36.07
CA MET A 24 -1.33 -28.43 -35.91
C MET A 24 -1.85 -27.66 -34.69
N SER A 25 -1.39 -28.08 -33.50
CA SER A 25 -1.67 -27.43 -32.24
C SER A 25 -1.00 -26.08 -32.29
N TRP A 26 -1.67 -25.12 -32.91
CA TRP A 26 -1.52 -23.72 -32.61
C TRP A 26 -2.05 -23.54 -31.21
N ALA A 27 -1.26 -23.98 -30.23
CA ALA A 27 -1.37 -23.46 -28.88
C ALA A 27 -1.07 -21.98 -29.03
N LYS A 28 -2.13 -21.19 -29.19
CA LYS A 28 -2.10 -19.75 -28.97
C LYS A 28 -1.54 -19.63 -27.57
N GLU A 29 -0.27 -19.26 -27.45
CA GLU A 29 0.31 -18.83 -26.19
C GLU A 29 -0.65 -17.75 -25.71
N LYS A 30 -1.48 -18.11 -24.72
CA LYS A 30 -2.37 -17.15 -24.11
C LYS A 30 -1.39 -16.14 -23.54
N SER A 31 -1.31 -14.97 -24.16
CA SER A 31 -0.79 -13.78 -23.49
C SER A 31 -1.41 -13.85 -22.11
N LYS A 32 -0.57 -14.11 -21.11
CA LYS A 32 -0.98 -14.24 -19.73
C LYS A 32 -1.61 -12.88 -19.46
N GLU A 33 -2.94 -12.79 -19.55
CA GLU A 33 -3.64 -11.64 -18.98
C GLU A 33 -3.18 -11.68 -17.53
N ILE A 34 -2.24 -10.80 -17.21
CA ILE A 34 -1.76 -10.60 -15.86
C ILE A 34 -3.00 -10.08 -15.14
N CYS A 35 -3.77 -11.01 -14.56
CA CYS A 35 -4.80 -10.64 -13.63
C CYS A 35 -4.07 -9.87 -12.54
N LEU A 36 -4.41 -8.60 -12.36
CA LEU A 36 -3.87 -7.78 -11.27
C LEU A 36 -4.17 -8.43 -9.90
N GLU A 37 -5.18 -9.31 -9.85
CA GLU A 37 -5.58 -10.17 -8.73
C GLU A 37 -4.75 -11.46 -8.58
N CYS A 38 -3.85 -11.78 -9.51
CA CYS A 38 -3.02 -12.99 -9.47
C CYS A 38 -1.59 -12.76 -8.95
N ILE A 39 -1.21 -11.52 -8.63
CA ILE A 39 0.07 -11.25 -7.97
C ILE A 39 -0.11 -11.49 -6.47
N SER A 40 0.45 -12.59 -5.95
CA SER A 40 0.39 -12.87 -4.52
C SER A 40 1.39 -12.01 -3.77
N VAL A 41 1.07 -11.67 -2.51
CA VAL A 41 1.99 -10.96 -1.61
C VAL A 41 3.36 -11.65 -1.57
N SER A 42 3.38 -12.99 -1.57
CA SER A 42 4.63 -13.77 -1.53
C SER A 42 5.56 -13.49 -2.71
N GLN A 43 5.05 -13.20 -3.91
CA GLN A 43 5.90 -12.92 -5.09
C GLN A 43 6.67 -11.61 -4.93
N CYS A 44 6.06 -10.61 -4.30
CA CYS A 44 6.75 -9.35 -4.00
C CYS A 44 7.85 -9.57 -2.95
N LEU A 45 7.57 -10.40 -1.94
CA LEU A 45 8.46 -10.68 -0.81
C LEU A 45 9.62 -11.63 -1.14
N GLU A 46 9.67 -12.22 -2.34
CA GLU A 46 10.86 -12.94 -2.83
C GLU A 46 12.05 -12.00 -3.04
N CYS A 47 11.79 -10.72 -3.35
CA CYS A 47 12.82 -9.70 -3.52
C CYS A 47 12.75 -8.57 -2.48
N HIS A 48 11.56 -8.24 -1.96
CA HIS A 48 11.36 -7.22 -0.91
C HIS A 48 11.29 -7.87 0.47
N ASP A 49 12.40 -8.46 0.91
CA ASP A 49 12.52 -9.28 2.12
C ASP A 49 12.53 -8.49 3.44
N GLU A 50 12.75 -7.18 3.37
CA GLU A 50 12.61 -6.26 4.52
C GLU A 50 11.18 -6.21 5.09
N ILE A 51 10.18 -6.61 4.30
CA ILE A 51 8.77 -6.64 4.73
C ILE A 51 8.40 -8.05 5.18
N SER A 52 8.09 -8.22 6.46
CA SER A 52 7.62 -9.50 6.98
C SER A 52 6.15 -9.75 6.58
N ASN A 53 5.89 -10.86 5.87
CA ASN A 53 4.54 -11.26 5.47
C ASN A 53 3.59 -11.39 6.67
N SER A 54 4.06 -11.98 7.78
CA SER A 54 3.23 -12.19 8.96
C SER A 54 2.91 -10.87 9.68
N VAL A 55 3.85 -9.92 9.68
CA VAL A 55 3.62 -8.59 10.25
C VAL A 55 2.66 -7.80 9.37
N PHE A 56 2.87 -7.81 8.04
CA PHE A 56 1.97 -7.16 7.09
C PHE A 56 0.54 -7.70 7.17
N ALA A 57 0.37 -9.02 7.22
CA ALA A 57 -0.93 -9.66 7.38
C ALA A 57 -1.65 -9.23 8.69
N GLY A 58 -0.91 -8.81 9.71
CA GLY A 58 -1.45 -8.27 10.96
C GLY A 58 -1.73 -6.76 10.96
N SER A 59 -1.37 -6.04 9.91
CA SER A 59 -1.59 -4.60 9.78
C SER A 59 -3.05 -4.25 9.48
N ALA A 60 -3.39 -2.96 9.51
CA ALA A 60 -4.71 -2.46 9.11
C ALA A 60 -5.06 -2.78 7.63
N HIS A 61 -4.05 -3.03 6.80
CA HIS A 61 -4.19 -3.35 5.38
C HIS A 61 -3.77 -4.78 5.04
N GLY A 62 -3.61 -5.66 6.03
CA GLY A 62 -3.07 -7.02 5.83
C GLY A 62 -3.91 -7.93 4.93
N THR A 63 -5.14 -7.53 4.60
CA THR A 63 -6.00 -8.22 3.62
C THR A 63 -5.78 -7.77 2.18
N ASN A 64 -5.00 -6.71 1.96
CA ASN A 64 -4.76 -6.14 0.64
C ASN A 64 -3.54 -6.78 -0.02
N ALA A 65 -3.51 -6.78 -1.35
CA ALA A 65 -2.29 -7.07 -2.10
C ALA A 65 -1.34 -5.86 -2.07
N CYS A 66 -0.04 -6.09 -2.28
CA CYS A 66 0.96 -5.02 -2.38
C CYS A 66 0.59 -4.01 -3.48
N THR A 67 0.08 -4.51 -4.61
CA THR A 67 -0.36 -3.72 -5.76
C THR A 67 -1.64 -2.94 -5.52
N SER A 68 -2.36 -3.16 -4.40
CA SER A 68 -3.48 -2.30 -4.01
C SER A 68 -3.02 -0.90 -3.62
N CYS A 69 -1.80 -0.77 -3.09
CA CYS A 69 -1.17 0.51 -2.73
C CYS A 69 -0.12 0.92 -3.78
N HIS A 70 0.76 -0.02 -4.18
CA HIS A 70 1.76 0.16 -5.24
C HIS A 70 1.14 -0.11 -6.61
N ARG A 71 0.15 0.70 -6.95
CA ARG A 71 -0.72 0.51 -8.14
C ARG A 71 -0.03 0.78 -9.46
N ASP A 72 1.12 1.43 -9.41
CA ASP A 72 2.01 1.71 -10.51
C ASP A 72 2.76 0.45 -11.00
N ILE A 73 2.78 -0.62 -10.21
CA ILE A 73 3.32 -1.93 -10.62
C ILE A 73 2.27 -2.67 -11.47
N TYR A 74 2.26 -2.39 -12.77
CA TYR A 74 1.40 -3.09 -13.73
C TYR A 74 2.09 -4.27 -14.44
N ASP A 75 3.42 -4.38 -14.31
CA ASP A 75 4.26 -5.39 -14.95
C ASP A 75 5.40 -5.79 -13.99
N LEU A 76 5.38 -7.04 -13.51
CA LEU A 76 6.33 -7.52 -12.51
C LEU A 76 7.73 -7.74 -13.09
N GLU A 77 7.83 -8.15 -14.36
CA GLU A 77 9.12 -8.37 -15.03
C GLU A 77 9.83 -7.03 -15.21
N LYS A 78 9.10 -6.01 -15.69
CA LYS A 78 9.64 -4.65 -15.82
C LYS A 78 9.92 -3.99 -14.48
N HIS A 79 9.16 -4.32 -13.44
CA HIS A 79 9.46 -3.86 -12.08
C HIS A 79 10.77 -4.47 -11.56
N ALA A 80 10.99 -5.77 -11.80
CA ALA A 80 12.22 -6.45 -11.43
C ALA A 80 13.46 -5.87 -12.15
N ASP A 81 13.29 -5.42 -13.40
CA ASP A 81 14.32 -4.73 -14.18
C ASP A 81 14.40 -3.21 -13.91
N CYS A 82 13.65 -2.70 -12.93
CA CYS A 82 13.57 -1.27 -12.56
C CYS A 82 13.08 -0.32 -13.68
N GLU A 83 12.47 -0.84 -14.75
CA GLU A 83 11.82 -0.02 -15.77
C GLU A 83 10.50 0.59 -15.28
N VAL A 84 9.84 -0.07 -14.32
CA VAL A 84 8.64 0.41 -13.62
C VAL A 84 8.94 0.54 -12.13
N PRO A 85 9.53 1.66 -11.69
CA PRO A 85 9.89 1.86 -10.29
C PRO A 85 8.67 2.23 -9.44
N MET A 86 8.64 1.71 -8.21
CA MET A 86 7.61 2.05 -7.22
C MET A 86 7.58 3.55 -6.95
N GLN A 87 6.41 4.15 -7.10
CA GLN A 87 6.13 5.52 -6.71
C GLN A 87 5.62 5.60 -5.26
N PRO A 88 5.72 6.77 -4.61
CA PRO A 88 5.04 7.01 -3.34
C PRO A 88 3.55 6.68 -3.43
N VAL A 89 3.05 5.96 -2.43
CA VAL A 89 1.64 5.53 -2.38
C VAL A 89 0.71 6.73 -2.22
N ASN A 90 -0.44 6.71 -2.91
CA ASN A 90 -1.45 7.76 -2.78
C ASN A 90 -2.62 7.28 -1.92
N CYS A 91 -2.56 7.58 -0.62
CA CYS A 91 -3.59 7.20 0.35
C CYS A 91 -4.97 7.78 0.00
N GLY A 92 -5.00 8.99 -0.59
CA GLY A 92 -6.23 9.71 -0.94
C GLY A 92 -7.06 9.04 -2.04
N PHE A 93 -6.51 8.07 -2.76
CA PHE A 93 -7.27 7.26 -3.71
C PHE A 93 -8.41 6.49 -3.03
N CYS A 94 -8.14 5.93 -1.85
CA CYS A 94 -9.12 5.19 -1.04
C CYS A 94 -9.63 6.04 0.14
N HIS A 95 -8.75 6.73 0.87
CA HIS A 95 -9.10 7.54 2.04
C HIS A 95 -9.49 8.97 1.65
N LYS A 96 -10.47 9.10 0.75
CA LYS A 96 -10.85 10.39 0.12
C LYS A 96 -11.28 11.46 1.13
N GLU A 97 -12.07 11.08 2.13
CA GLU A 97 -12.55 12.05 3.13
C GLU A 97 -11.41 12.51 4.04
N VAL A 98 -10.52 11.60 4.43
CA VAL A 98 -9.31 11.95 5.20
C VAL A 98 -8.41 12.88 4.37
N ALA A 99 -8.19 12.59 3.10
CA ALA A 99 -7.41 13.45 2.21
C ALA A 99 -8.03 14.85 2.05
N LYS A 100 -9.36 14.93 1.99
CA LYS A 100 -10.09 16.21 1.95
C LYS A 100 -9.93 17.01 3.25
N GLN A 101 -9.97 16.35 4.40
CA GLN A 101 -9.71 16.97 5.70
C GLN A 101 -8.26 17.46 5.80
N TYR A 102 -7.31 16.62 5.37
CA TYR A 102 -5.88 16.91 5.36
C TYR A 102 -5.55 18.14 4.53
N ALA A 103 -6.16 18.28 3.35
CA ALA A 103 -5.98 19.44 2.47
C ALA A 103 -6.43 20.77 3.09
N GLN A 104 -7.08 20.76 4.25
CA GLN A 104 -7.49 21.95 5.01
C GLN A 104 -6.65 22.15 6.28
N SER A 105 -5.63 21.32 6.49
CA SER A 105 -4.82 21.33 7.70
C SER A 105 -3.55 22.16 7.54
N VAL A 106 -3.07 22.74 8.65
CA VAL A 106 -1.79 23.46 8.67
C VAL A 106 -0.61 22.54 8.35
N HIS A 107 -0.74 21.23 8.57
CA HIS A 107 0.28 20.25 8.19
C HIS A 107 0.40 20.10 6.67
N ALA A 108 -0.70 20.19 5.93
CA ALA A 108 -0.65 20.23 4.47
C ALA A 108 0.01 21.50 3.94
N ASP A 109 -0.18 22.63 4.62
CA ASP A 109 0.45 23.91 4.26
C ASP A 109 1.96 23.96 4.60
N ASN A 110 2.46 23.02 5.41
CA ASN A 110 3.85 22.95 5.87
C ASN A 110 4.55 21.64 5.47
N ASP A 111 4.09 21.00 4.40
CA ASP A 111 4.70 19.80 3.79
C ASP A 111 4.83 18.58 4.73
N VAL A 112 3.98 18.46 5.76
CA VAL A 112 3.91 17.29 6.64
C VAL A 112 2.88 16.31 6.09
N GLY A 113 3.35 15.30 5.35
CA GLY A 113 2.55 14.31 4.65
C GLY A 113 2.01 13.17 5.50
N CYS A 114 1.21 12.30 4.87
CA CYS A 114 0.53 11.19 5.56
C CYS A 114 1.52 10.25 6.28
N THR A 115 2.67 9.97 5.67
CA THR A 115 3.68 9.05 6.21
C THR A 115 4.52 9.65 7.32
N ASP A 116 4.50 10.98 7.52
CA ASP A 116 5.24 11.60 8.63
C ASP A 116 4.59 11.29 9.98
N CYS A 117 3.25 11.10 9.98
CA CYS A 117 2.54 10.52 11.12
C CYS A 117 2.36 9.00 10.97
N HIS A 118 2.11 8.50 9.75
CA HIS A 118 1.90 7.08 9.48
C HIS A 118 3.16 6.39 8.91
N ALA A 119 4.29 6.45 9.61
CA ALA A 119 5.59 6.03 9.06
C ALA A 119 5.70 4.52 8.74
N ASN A 120 5.11 3.65 9.56
CA ASN A 120 5.28 2.19 9.43
C ASN A 120 4.08 1.55 8.70
N ILE A 121 3.77 1.99 7.47
CA ILE A 121 2.54 1.62 6.74
C ILE A 121 2.38 0.11 6.50
N HIS A 122 3.47 -0.66 6.48
CA HIS A 122 3.43 -2.12 6.31
C HIS A 122 3.11 -2.88 7.60
N GLU A 123 3.12 -2.23 8.76
CA GLU A 123 2.96 -2.89 10.05
C GLU A 123 1.89 -2.22 10.93
N MET A 124 1.50 -1.02 10.54
CA MET A 124 0.62 -0.16 11.32
C MET A 124 -0.74 -0.79 11.54
N LYS A 125 -1.21 -0.66 12.79
CA LYS A 125 -2.58 -0.96 13.19
C LYS A 125 -3.32 0.34 13.47
N SER A 126 -4.65 0.28 13.44
CA SER A 126 -5.48 1.37 13.95
C SER A 126 -5.14 1.67 15.41
N PHE A 127 -5.09 2.95 15.77
CA PHE A 127 -4.90 3.38 17.16
C PHE A 127 -6.12 3.13 18.05
N GLY A 128 -7.25 2.66 17.48
CA GLY A 128 -8.40 2.20 18.27
C GLY A 128 -9.05 3.28 19.14
N GLY A 129 -8.83 4.56 18.84
CA GLY A 129 -9.31 5.68 19.65
C GLY A 129 -8.50 5.95 20.92
N ASP A 130 -7.31 5.33 21.07
CA ASP A 130 -6.42 5.60 22.18
C ASP A 130 -5.81 7.01 22.06
N LYS A 131 -6.37 7.93 22.84
CA LYS A 131 -5.95 9.32 22.93
C LYS A 131 -4.49 9.47 23.36
N THR A 132 -3.91 8.52 24.10
CA THR A 132 -2.50 8.58 24.49
C THR A 132 -1.56 8.42 23.29
N LYS A 133 -1.98 7.66 22.27
CA LYS A 133 -1.25 7.51 21.00
C LYS A 133 -1.26 8.79 20.17
N VAL A 134 -2.32 9.58 20.26
CA VAL A 134 -2.35 10.92 19.65
C VAL A 134 -1.27 11.80 20.27
N ILE A 135 -1.16 11.83 21.61
CA ILE A 135 -0.11 12.61 22.29
C ILE A 135 1.28 12.17 21.84
N GLN A 136 1.53 10.85 21.82
CA GLN A 136 2.80 10.29 21.37
C GLN A 136 3.15 10.70 19.94
N MET A 137 2.16 10.76 19.04
CA MET A 137 2.38 11.17 17.66
C MET A 137 2.77 12.65 17.56
N CYS A 138 2.04 13.52 18.26
CA CYS A 138 2.33 14.95 18.29
C CYS A 138 3.71 15.23 18.91
N SER A 139 4.08 14.51 19.97
CA SER A 139 5.40 14.57 20.62
C SER A 139 6.57 14.23 19.71
N GLY A 140 6.33 13.56 18.58
CA GLY A 140 7.39 13.21 17.64
C GLY A 140 8.07 14.43 17.03
N CYS A 141 7.35 15.55 16.93
CA CYS A 141 7.86 16.81 16.37
C CYS A 141 7.61 18.02 17.28
N HIS A 142 6.50 18.04 18.02
CA HIS A 142 6.14 19.17 18.89
C HIS A 142 6.54 18.92 20.32
N ASP A 143 7.20 19.90 20.94
CA ASP A 143 7.36 19.93 22.38
C ASP A 143 5.98 20.07 23.05
N ASN A 144 5.71 19.20 24.02
CA ASN A 144 4.44 19.15 24.72
C ASN A 144 4.59 19.00 26.23
N GLU A 145 5.75 19.37 26.79
CA GLU A 145 5.98 19.35 28.24
C GLU A 145 4.89 20.11 29.01
N ASP A 146 4.51 21.31 28.54
CA ASP A 146 3.46 22.11 29.16
C ASP A 146 2.09 21.42 29.16
N TYR A 147 1.73 20.78 28.04
CA TYR A 147 0.50 19.98 27.97
C TYR A 147 0.56 18.81 28.94
N LEU A 148 1.68 18.08 29.02
CA LEU A 148 1.86 16.95 29.93
C LEU A 148 1.78 17.37 31.41
N GLN A 149 2.20 18.60 31.74
CA GLN A 149 2.09 19.17 33.09
C GLN A 149 0.71 19.76 33.40
N SER A 150 -0.10 20.03 32.39
CA SER A 150 -1.47 20.53 32.55
C SER A 150 -2.41 19.50 33.19
N VAL A 151 -3.58 19.96 33.63
CA VAL A 151 -4.65 19.07 34.13
C VAL A 151 -5.15 18.11 33.04
N HIS A 152 -5.08 18.50 31.76
CA HIS A 152 -5.47 17.66 30.64
C HIS A 152 -4.50 16.51 30.43
N GLY A 153 -3.20 16.80 30.33
CA GLY A 153 -2.15 15.79 30.17
C GLY A 153 -2.10 14.84 31.36
N LYS A 154 -2.10 15.37 32.60
CA LYS A 154 -2.12 14.56 33.82
C LYS A 154 -3.37 13.68 33.92
N GLY A 155 -4.54 14.22 33.61
CA GLY A 155 -5.80 13.48 33.62
C GLY A 155 -5.79 12.35 32.59
N LEU A 156 -5.34 12.64 31.37
CA LEU A 156 -5.26 11.65 30.30
C LEU A 156 -4.26 10.54 30.63
N MET A 157 -3.08 10.88 31.15
CA MET A 157 -2.08 9.90 31.59
C MET A 157 -2.53 9.09 32.82
N ALA A 158 -3.45 9.61 33.62
CA ALA A 158 -4.13 8.87 34.69
C ALA A 158 -5.27 7.97 34.19
N GLY A 159 -5.51 7.93 32.88
CA GLY A 159 -6.53 7.07 32.26
C GLY A 159 -7.94 7.67 32.24
N ASN A 160 -8.09 8.98 32.48
CA ASN A 160 -9.39 9.65 32.36
C ASN A 160 -9.74 9.91 30.87
N PRO A 161 -10.74 9.23 30.29
CA PRO A 161 -11.10 9.39 28.87
C PRO A 161 -11.70 10.76 28.54
N ASP A 162 -12.25 11.45 29.55
CA ASP A 162 -12.83 12.79 29.40
C ASP A 162 -11.77 13.89 29.36
N SER A 163 -10.51 13.57 29.68
CA SER A 163 -9.41 14.51 29.53
C SER A 163 -9.11 14.73 28.03
N PRO A 164 -9.03 15.98 27.55
CA PRO A 164 -8.82 16.26 26.15
C PRO A 164 -7.38 15.98 25.74
N SER A 165 -7.21 15.33 24.60
CA SER A 165 -5.99 15.19 23.82
C SER A 165 -5.79 16.39 22.88
N CYS A 166 -4.63 16.48 22.23
CA CYS A 166 -4.35 17.52 21.22
C CYS A 166 -5.44 17.57 20.14
N SER A 167 -5.90 16.41 19.66
CA SER A 167 -6.87 16.33 18.58
C SER A 167 -8.29 16.73 18.97
N ASP A 168 -8.63 16.73 20.26
CA ASP A 168 -9.96 17.16 20.71
C ASP A 168 -10.17 18.67 20.49
N CYS A 169 -9.08 19.45 20.47
CA CYS A 169 -9.13 20.89 20.22
C CYS A 169 -8.61 21.26 18.82
N HIS A 170 -7.50 20.65 18.39
CA HIS A 170 -6.82 21.03 17.14
C HIS A 170 -7.21 20.15 15.94
N GLY A 171 -7.94 19.06 16.14
CA GLY A 171 -8.26 18.10 15.07
C GLY A 171 -7.14 17.06 14.86
N LEU A 172 -7.44 16.04 14.04
CA LEU A 172 -6.54 14.90 13.84
C LEU A 172 -6.07 14.78 12.38
N HIS A 173 -7.01 14.78 11.43
CA HIS A 173 -6.69 14.84 10.00
C HIS A 173 -7.01 16.21 9.39
N ASN A 174 -7.65 17.10 10.13
CA ASN A 174 -7.92 18.50 9.78
C ASN A 174 -7.22 19.43 10.76
N ILE A 175 -5.94 19.15 11.03
CA ILE A 175 -5.16 19.81 12.09
C ILE A 175 -5.17 21.32 11.85
N LYS A 176 -5.70 22.05 12.83
CA LYS A 176 -5.69 23.50 12.87
C LYS A 176 -4.47 23.97 13.63
N GLU A 177 -4.09 25.21 13.35
CA GLU A 177 -3.00 25.85 14.07
C GLU A 177 -3.22 25.82 15.58
N MET A 178 -2.14 25.58 16.31
CA MET A 178 -2.11 25.78 17.76
C MET A 178 -1.86 27.27 18.04
N HIS A 179 -2.86 28.11 17.78
CA HIS A 179 -2.83 29.48 18.31
C HIS A 179 -3.04 29.39 19.82
N VAL A 180 -1.94 29.50 20.58
CA VAL A 180 -2.00 30.12 21.90
C VAL A 180 -1.91 31.61 21.59
N ASP A 181 -3.04 32.26 21.35
CA ASP A 181 -3.05 33.71 21.46
C ASP A 181 -2.60 34.01 22.89
N ASP A 182 -1.38 34.50 23.02
CA ASP A 182 -0.80 34.94 24.28
C ASP A 182 -1.68 36.06 24.87
N ILE A 183 -2.75 35.71 25.57
CA ILE A 183 -3.46 36.63 26.46
C ILE A 183 -2.51 37.11 27.59
N HIS A 184 -1.32 36.54 27.72
CA HIS A 184 -0.27 36.97 28.64
C HIS A 184 0.88 37.79 28.02
N SER A 185 0.91 38.04 26.70
CA SER A 185 1.95 38.91 26.07
C SER A 185 1.53 40.38 25.97
N ALA A 186 0.39 40.78 26.54
CA ALA A 186 -0.09 42.16 26.55
C ALA A 186 -0.12 42.80 27.95
N THR A 187 0.92 42.62 28.76
CA THR A 187 1.25 43.55 29.86
C THR A 187 2.76 43.56 30.13
N ALA A 188 3.48 44.45 29.47
CA ALA A 188 4.75 45.02 29.92
C ALA A 188 4.92 46.41 29.30
#